data_AF-A0A953ZUB7-F1
#
_entry.id   AF-A0A953ZUB7-F1
#
_cell.length_a   1.000
_cell.length_b   1.000
_cell.length_c   1.000
_cell.angle_alpha   90.00
_cell.angle_beta   90.00
_cell.angle_gamma   90.00
#
_symmetry.space_group_name_H-M   'P 1'
#
loop_
_entity.id
_entity.type
_entity.pdbx_description
1 polymer ?
#
loop_
_entity_poly.entity_id
_entity_poly.type
_entity_poly.pdbx_seq_one_letter_code
_entity_poly.pdbx_strand_id
1 'polypeptide(L)'
;MPSHLYQFRCPCCHKKLEFDADNGRARVVEPGEGEQKVELDQLLDQHRQESARLDNAFDRAVDAQQRQAERFDDLLAEAKEKAKHDKSKPRNPFDLE
;
A
#
# COMPACT_ATOMS: atom_id res chain seq x y z
N MET A 1 40.12 0.01 -17.97
CA MET A 1 39.83 0.98 -16.89
C MET A 1 39.75 2.35 -17.55
N PRO A 2 38.59 3.03 -17.58
CA PRO A 2 38.49 4.33 -18.25
C PRO A 2 39.38 5.33 -17.52
N SER A 3 40.37 5.86 -18.23
CA SER A 3 41.51 6.62 -17.68
C SER A 3 41.23 8.13 -17.53
N HIS A 4 40.06 8.60 -17.99
CA HIS A 4 39.77 10.03 -18.16
C HIS A 4 38.39 10.43 -17.61
N LEU A 5 38.10 10.05 -16.36
CA LEU A 5 36.93 10.51 -15.63
C LEU A 5 37.27 11.80 -14.86
N TYR A 6 36.60 12.90 -15.16
CA TYR A 6 36.80 14.20 -14.50
C TYR A 6 35.59 14.56 -13.63
N GLN A 7 35.86 14.98 -12.40
CA GLN A 7 34.84 15.44 -11.46
C GLN A 7 34.92 16.95 -11.27
N PHE A 8 33.81 17.64 -11.44
CA PHE A 8 33.71 19.08 -11.18
C PHE A 8 32.37 19.45 -10.54
N ARG A 9 32.31 20.63 -9.92
CA ARG A 9 31.06 21.18 -9.35
C ARG A 9 30.49 22.23 -10.29
N CYS A 10 29.19 22.22 -10.58
CA CYS A 10 28.60 23.33 -11.34
C CYS A 10 28.75 24.62 -10.51
N PRO A 11 29.28 25.71 -11.08
CA PRO A 11 29.30 27.02 -10.41
C PRO A 11 27.88 27.58 -10.21
N CYS A 12 26.90 27.08 -10.97
CA CYS A 12 25.51 27.54 -10.97
C CYS A 12 24.64 26.96 -9.85
N CYS A 13 24.82 25.67 -9.56
CA CYS A 13 23.93 24.88 -8.70
C CYS A 13 24.69 23.97 -7.73
N HIS A 14 26.03 24.07 -7.71
CA HIS A 14 26.95 23.31 -6.87
C HIS A 14 26.84 21.77 -6.95
N LYS A 15 26.04 21.23 -7.88
CA LYS A 15 25.93 19.80 -8.12
C LYS A 15 27.25 19.22 -8.63
N LYS A 16 27.57 18.00 -8.18
CA LYS A 16 28.73 17.23 -8.65
C LYS A 16 28.42 16.65 -10.03
N LEU A 17 29.32 16.84 -10.96
CA LEU A 17 29.24 16.37 -12.33
C LEU A 17 30.44 15.47 -12.60
N GLU A 18 30.18 14.33 -13.23
CA GLU A 18 31.20 13.46 -13.78
C GLU A 18 31.18 13.56 -15.30
N PHE A 19 32.34 13.82 -15.88
CA PHE A 19 32.54 13.85 -17.32
C PHE A 19 33.49 12.75 -17.75
N ASP A 20 33.02 11.92 -18.66
CA ASP A 20 33.80 10.90 -19.34
C ASP A 20 34.34 11.50 -20.64
N ALA A 21 35.65 11.76 -20.69
CA ALA A 21 36.30 12.37 -21.85
C ALA A 21 36.42 11.40 -23.04
N ASP A 22 36.29 10.10 -22.82
CA ASP A 22 36.36 9.11 -23.91
C ASP A 22 35.07 9.11 -24.73
N ASN A 23 33.93 9.35 -24.09
CA ASN A 23 32.60 9.32 -24.71
C ASN A 23 31.94 10.70 -24.85
N GLY A 24 32.54 11.75 -24.29
CA GLY A 24 31.99 13.11 -24.27
C GLY A 24 30.68 13.23 -23.46
N ARG A 25 30.37 12.25 -22.61
CA ARG A 25 29.12 12.22 -21.84
C ARG A 25 29.35 12.80 -20.45
N ALA A 26 28.51 13.76 -20.07
CA ALA A 26 28.44 14.28 -18.70
C ALA A 26 27.25 13.68 -17.97
N ARG A 27 27.46 13.18 -16.76
CA ARG A 27 26.40 12.73 -15.85
C ARG A 27 26.40 13.54 -14.57
N VAL A 28 25.21 13.87 -14.07
CA VAL A 28 25.06 14.43 -12.72
C VAL A 28 25.30 13.30 -11.74
N VAL A 29 26.33 13.44 -10.91
CA VAL A 29 26.48 12.59 -9.74
C VAL A 29 25.52 13.18 -8.73
N GLU A 30 24.29 12.66 -8.71
CA GLU A 30 23.46 12.81 -7.53
C GLU A 30 24.30 12.26 -6.37
N PRO A 31 24.53 13.03 -5.30
CA PRO A 31 25.18 12.47 -4.13
C PRO A 31 24.30 11.32 -3.73
N GLY A 32 24.76 10.10 -3.97
CA GLY A 32 23.97 8.91 -3.70
C GLY A 32 23.39 9.08 -2.31
N GLU A 33 22.06 9.14 -2.24
CA GLU A 33 21.37 8.55 -1.11
C GLU A 33 22.12 7.26 -0.87
N GLY A 34 22.82 7.19 0.27
CA GLY A 34 23.79 6.13 0.49
C GLY A 34 23.13 4.84 0.08
N GLU A 35 23.70 4.14 -0.90
CA GLU A 35 23.27 2.80 -1.24
C GLU A 35 23.42 2.02 0.06
N GLN A 36 22.35 1.98 0.86
CA GLN A 36 22.12 0.88 1.75
C GLN A 36 22.07 -0.28 0.79
N LYS A 37 23.21 -0.97 0.66
CA LYS A 37 23.27 -2.29 0.07
C LYS A 37 22.42 -3.16 0.99
N VAL A 38 21.11 -3.08 0.79
CA VAL A 38 20.18 -4.03 1.38
C VAL A 38 20.52 -5.32 0.64
N GLU A 39 21.24 -6.20 1.34
CA GLU A 39 21.58 -7.52 0.85
C GLU A 39 20.31 -8.20 0.34
N LEU A 40 20.39 -8.92 -0.78
CA LEU A 40 19.23 -9.56 -1.41
C LEU A 40 18.44 -10.43 -0.41
N ASP A 41 19.15 -11.06 0.52
CA ASP A 41 18.56 -11.85 1.60
C ASP A 41 17.67 -11.01 2.54
N GLN A 42 18.06 -9.77 2.85
CA GLN A 42 17.25 -8.87 3.67
C GLN A 42 15.97 -8.45 2.94
N LEU A 43 16.03 -8.22 1.62
CA LEU A 43 14.84 -7.94 0.81
C LEU A 43 13.90 -9.14 0.76
N LEU A 44 14.44 -10.36 0.63
CA LEU A 44 13.65 -11.59 0.64
C LEU A 44 12.96 -11.81 1.99
N ASP A 45 13.67 -11.56 3.10
CA ASP A 45 13.11 -11.69 4.44
C ASP A 45 12.03 -10.63 4.71
N GLN A 46 12.24 -9.38 4.27
CA GLN A 46 11.21 -8.34 4.33
C GLN A 46 9.98 -8.71 3.51
N HIS A 47 10.16 -9.24 2.30
CA HIS A 47 9.06 -9.67 1.46
C HIS A 47 8.25 -10.81 2.09
N ARG A 48 8.93 -11.80 2.70
CA ARG A 48 8.27 -12.90 3.42
C ARG A 48 7.48 -12.40 4.61
N GLN A 49 8.04 -11.48 5.40
CA GLN A 49 7.34 -10.87 6.53
C GLN A 49 6.10 -10.10 6.09
N GLU A 50 6.22 -9.29 5.03
CA GLU A 50 5.09 -8.51 4.52
C GLU A 50 4.01 -9.42 3.93
N SER A 51 4.39 -10.47 3.21
CA SER A 51 3.44 -11.47 2.68
C SER A 51 2.66 -12.13 3.83
N ALA A 52 3.35 -12.60 4.88
CA ALA A 52 2.70 -13.20 6.03
C ALA A 52 1.78 -12.21 6.78
N ARG A 53 2.17 -10.93 6.83
CA ARG A 53 1.33 -9.87 7.43
C ARG A 53 0.04 -9.65 6.63
N LEU A 54 0.15 -9.63 5.31
CA LEU A 54 -0.99 -9.47 4.41
C LEU A 54 -1.94 -10.67 4.47
N ASP A 55 -1.41 -11.90 4.47
CA ASP A 55 -2.22 -13.11 4.60
C ASP A 55 -3.03 -13.10 5.91
N ASN A 56 -2.37 -12.79 7.04
CA ASN A 56 -3.05 -12.67 8.33
C ASN A 56 -4.12 -11.56 8.34
N ALA A 57 -3.88 -10.44 7.65
CA ALA A 57 -4.84 -9.36 7.55
C ALA A 57 -6.06 -9.76 6.69
N PHE A 58 -5.81 -10.50 5.60
CA PHE A 58 -6.85 -11.03 4.73
C PHE A 58 -7.74 -12.03 5.47
N ASP A 59 -7.15 -13.00 6.17
CA ASP A 59 -7.91 -14.01 6.93
C ASP A 59 -8.82 -13.36 7.98
N ARG A 60 -8.30 -12.36 8.71
CA ARG A 60 -9.10 -11.58 9.68
C ARG A 60 -10.24 -10.82 9.02
N ALA A 61 -10.03 -10.27 7.84
CA ALA A 61 -11.07 -9.54 7.11
C ALA A 61 -12.17 -10.50 6.62
N VAL A 62 -11.79 -11.67 6.12
CA VAL A 62 -12.75 -12.72 5.71
C VAL A 62 -13.58 -13.20 6.89
N ASP A 63 -12.94 -13.50 8.02
CA ASP A 63 -13.63 -13.93 9.24
C ASP A 63 -14.61 -12.85 9.75
N ALA A 64 -14.19 -11.58 9.73
CA ALA A 64 -15.05 -10.47 10.11
C ALA A 64 -16.27 -10.34 9.20
N GLN A 65 -16.07 -10.49 7.88
CA GLN A 65 -17.13 -10.43 6.90
C GLN A 65 -18.13 -11.58 7.06
N GLN A 66 -17.65 -12.80 7.32
CA GLN A 66 -18.52 -13.97 7.57
C GLN A 66 -19.40 -13.76 8.81
N ARG A 67 -18.80 -13.34 9.93
CA ARG A 67 -19.57 -13.03 11.15
C ARG A 67 -20.57 -11.90 10.95
N GLN A 68 -20.24 -10.92 10.11
CA GLN A 68 -21.14 -9.84 9.79
C GLN A 68 -22.35 -10.34 8.97
N ALA A 69 -22.12 -11.23 8.00
CA ALA A 69 -23.19 -11.86 7.23
C ALA A 69 -24.13 -12.68 8.14
N GLU A 70 -23.59 -13.53 9.01
CA GLU A 70 -24.37 -14.30 9.99
C GLU A 70 -25.23 -13.39 10.87
N ARG A 71 -24.64 -12.31 11.40
CA ARG A 71 -25.38 -11.32 12.20
C ARG A 71 -26.50 -10.65 11.43
N PHE A 72 -26.30 -10.32 10.16
CA PHE A 72 -27.35 -9.73 9.34
C PHE A 72 -28.49 -10.73 9.09
N ASP A 73 -28.16 -11.99 8.82
CA ASP A 73 -29.15 -13.04 8.63
C ASP A 73 -29.98 -13.25 9.90
N ASP A 74 -29.34 -13.27 11.08
CA ASP A 74 -30.01 -13.36 12.37
C ASP A 74 -30.96 -12.17 12.61
N LEU A 75 -30.48 -10.95 12.36
CA LEU A 75 -31.29 -9.73 12.50
C LEU A 75 -32.47 -9.70 11.52
N LEU A 76 -32.28 -10.17 10.29
CA LEU A 76 -33.35 -10.28 9.30
C LEU A 76 -34.37 -11.34 9.70
N ALA A 77 -33.94 -12.48 10.22
CA ALA A 77 -34.82 -13.52 10.73
C ALA A 77 -35.64 -13.00 11.91
N GLU A 78 -35.01 -12.33 12.88
CA GLU A 78 -35.67 -11.72 14.02
C GLU A 78 -36.66 -10.63 13.59
N ALA A 79 -36.27 -9.74 12.67
CA ALA A 79 -37.15 -8.71 12.12
C ALA A 79 -38.35 -9.31 11.39
N LYS A 80 -38.16 -10.40 10.64
CA LYS A 80 -39.24 -11.12 9.95
C LYS A 80 -40.22 -11.73 10.92
N GLU A 81 -39.75 -12.38 12.00
CA GLU A 81 -40.63 -12.92 13.03
C GLU A 81 -41.39 -11.81 13.77
N LYS A 82 -40.71 -10.72 14.14
CA LYS A 82 -41.37 -9.54 14.73
C LYS A 82 -42.43 -8.96 13.80
N ALA A 83 -42.15 -8.83 12.51
CA ALA A 83 -43.09 -8.31 11.52
C ALA A 83 -44.32 -9.22 11.29
N LYS A 84 -44.19 -10.55 11.47
CA LYS A 84 -45.35 -11.45 11.42
C LYS A 84 -46.31 -11.23 12.60
N HIS A 85 -45.77 -10.86 13.76
CA HIS A 85 -46.55 -10.64 14.97
C HIS A 85 -47.00 -9.20 15.15
N ASP A 86 -46.34 -8.26 14.47
CA ASP A 86 -46.73 -6.85 14.45
C ASP A 86 -47.91 -6.62 13.50
N LYS A 87 -49.00 -6.08 14.04
CA LYS A 87 -50.21 -5.71 13.29
C LYS A 87 -50.18 -4.24 12.85
N SER A 88 -49.12 -3.51 13.15
CA SER A 88 -48.96 -2.11 12.75
C SER A 88 -48.79 -2.00 11.22
N LYS A 89 -49.36 -0.96 10.63
CA LYS A 89 -49.26 -0.71 9.18
C LYS A 89 -47.83 -0.22 8.89
N PRO A 90 -47.09 -0.81 7.93
CA PRO A 90 -45.73 -0.38 7.64
C PRO A 90 -45.73 1.11 7.23
N ARG A 91 -44.89 1.90 7.90
CA ARG A 91 -44.76 3.33 7.63
C ARG A 91 -43.91 3.53 6.38
N ASN A 92 -44.44 4.23 5.39
CA ASN A 92 -43.71 4.54 4.17
C ASN A 92 -42.55 5.50 4.51
N PRO A 93 -41.30 5.20 4.13
CA PRO A 93 -40.16 6.08 4.41
C PRO A 93 -40.23 7.43 3.68
N PHE A 94 -41.14 7.60 2.72
CA PHE A 94 -41.41 8.86 2.01
C PHE A 94 -42.64 9.61 2.51
N ASP A 95 -43.37 9.06 3.50
CA ASP A 95 -44.43 9.81 4.17
C ASP A 95 -43.74 10.76 5.17
N LEU A 96 -43.39 11.94 4.66
CA LEU A 96 -42.86 13.07 5.43
C LEU A 96 -44.01 13.72 6.22
N GLU A 97 -44.14 13.33 7.49
CA GLU A 97 -44.71 14.19 8.54
C GLU A 97 -43.58 14.84 9.35
#